data_AF-A0A1C2B110-F1
#
_entry.id   AF-A0A1C2B110-F1
#
_cell.length_a   1.000
_cell.length_b   1.000
_cell.length_c   1.000
_cell.angle_alpha   90.00
_cell.angle_beta   90.00
_cell.angle_gamma   90.00
#
_symmetry.space_group_name_H-M   'P 1'
#
loop_
_entity.id
_entity.type
_entity.pdbx_description
1 polymer ?
#
loop_
_entity_poly.entity_id
_entity_poly.type
_entity_poly.pdbx_seq_one_letter_code
_entity_poly.pdbx_strand_id
1 'polypeptide(L)'
;MLSKNQLGFFYMFLSICAFSFMDVIVKWSSDYPIGQVMFFRGLFGILPIIFLVPKTRFRDFYKTNRPGLHLIRCCSGLIALAAIFLALRNLPLATVTSISFAAPIFTTLLSIFLLSE
;
A
#
# COMPACT_ATOMS: atom_id res chain seq x y z
N MET A 1 11.52 -1.16 29.61
CA MET A 1 10.93 -2.04 28.57
C MET A 1 9.65 -1.38 28.10
N LEU A 2 9.54 -1.05 26.81
CA LEU A 2 8.34 -0.41 26.26
C LEU A 2 7.16 -1.39 26.28
N SER A 3 5.97 -0.91 26.63
CA SER A 3 4.73 -1.68 26.53
C SER A 3 4.41 -2.00 25.06
N LYS A 4 3.71 -3.12 24.81
CA LYS A 4 3.27 -3.51 23.46
C LYS A 4 2.50 -2.39 22.75
N ASN A 5 1.72 -1.60 23.50
CA ASN A 5 0.97 -0.46 22.97
C ASN A 5 1.90 0.68 22.53
N GLN A 6 2.98 0.93 23.28
CA GLN A 6 3.97 1.96 22.92
C GLN A 6 4.78 1.54 21.69
N LEU A 7 5.11 0.25 21.56
CA LEU A 7 5.76 -0.28 20.37
C LEU A 7 4.87 -0.18 19.13
N GLY A 8 3.57 -0.50 19.28
CA GLY A 8 2.57 -0.33 18.20
C GLY A 8 2.44 1.13 17.75
N PHE A 9 2.38 2.07 18.71
CA PHE A 9 2.40 3.50 18.41
C PHE A 9 3.63 3.91 17.60
N PHE A 10 4.81 3.45 18.01
CA PHE A 10 6.06 3.79 17.33
C PHE A 10 6.10 3.26 15.88
N TYR A 11 5.62 2.02 15.65
CA TYR A 11 5.51 1.46 14.31
C TYR A 11 4.52 2.22 13.43
N MET A 12 3.36 2.60 13.98
CA MET A 12 2.38 3.39 13.25
C MET A 12 2.93 4.78 12.89
N PHE A 13 3.57 5.45 13.84
CA PHE A 13 4.19 6.75 13.62
C PHE A 13 5.27 6.69 12.53
N LEU A 14 6.20 5.74 12.63
CA LEU A 14 7.26 5.55 11.65
C LEU A 14 6.71 5.23 10.26
N SER A 15 5.66 4.40 10.19
CA SER A 15 4.98 4.08 8.95
C SER A 15 4.36 5.32 8.30
N ILE A 16 3.65 6.16 9.06
CA ILE A 16 3.03 7.39 8.53
C ILE A 16 4.09 8.36 8.02
N CYS A 17 5.20 8.53 8.75
CA CYS A 17 6.33 9.36 8.29
C CYS A 17 6.92 8.84 6.97
N ALA A 18 7.14 7.53 6.85
CA ALA A 18 7.66 6.92 5.63
C ALA A 18 6.69 7.07 4.44
N PHE A 19 5.38 6.92 4.66
CA PHE A 19 4.35 7.15 3.64
C PHE A 19 4.30 8.61 3.18
N SER A 20 4.35 9.55 4.13
CA SER A 20 4.38 10.98 3.81
C SER A 20 5.59 11.35 2.95
N PHE A 21 6.78 10.84 3.29
CA PHE A 21 7.98 11.07 2.49
C PHE A 21 7.86 10.48 1.08
N MET A 22 7.27 9.28 0.96
CA MET A 22 7.00 8.66 -0.32
C MET A 22 6.05 9.50 -1.20
N ASP A 23 4.96 10.03 -0.65
CA ASP A 23 4.00 10.83 -1.41
C ASP A 23 4.64 12.11 -1.98
N VAL A 24 5.52 12.75 -1.21
CA VAL A 24 6.30 13.92 -1.66
C VAL A 24 7.25 13.53 -2.81
N ILE A 25 7.98 12.42 -2.69
CA ILE A 25 8.86 11.93 -3.76
C ILE A 25 8.07 11.64 -5.04
N VAL A 26 6.92 10.98 -4.92
CA VAL A 26 6.06 10.68 -6.08
C VAL A 26 5.56 11.96 -6.74
N LYS A 27 5.16 12.97 -5.97
CA LYS A 27 4.74 14.26 -6.51
C LYS A 27 5.89 14.97 -7.21
N TRP A 28 7.11 14.89 -6.67
CA TRP A 28 8.30 15.50 -7.27
C TRP A 28 8.78 14.76 -8.52
N SER A 29 8.48 13.47 -8.64
CA SER A 29 8.77 12.63 -9.81
C SER A 29 7.78 12.84 -10.97
N SER A 30 7.09 13.98 -11.03
CA SER A 30 6.05 14.28 -12.05
C SER A 30 6.55 14.26 -13.50
N ASP A 31 7.87 14.41 -13.67
CA ASP A 31 8.56 14.44 -14.96
C ASP A 31 8.71 13.04 -15.57
N TYR A 32 8.62 11.99 -14.74
CA TYR A 32 8.71 10.61 -15.20
C TYR A 32 7.33 10.03 -15.55
N PRO A 33 7.24 9.16 -16.58
CA PRO A 33 6.03 8.41 -16.86
C PRO A 33 5.58 7.59 -15.64
N ILE A 34 4.29 7.68 -15.31
CA ILE A 34 3.68 6.98 -14.16
C ILE A 34 4.00 5.47 -14.18
N GLY A 35 3.94 4.84 -15.36
CA GLY A 35 4.22 3.42 -15.52
C GLY A 35 5.65 3.02 -15.14
N GLN A 36 6.64 3.87 -15.41
CA GLN A 36 8.04 3.62 -15.02
C GLN A 36 8.19 3.69 -13.51
N VAL A 37 7.63 4.72 -12.86
CA VAL A 37 7.69 4.87 -11.41
C VAL A 37 6.99 3.70 -10.71
N MET A 38 5.83 3.27 -11.21
CA MET A 38 5.12 2.09 -10.68
C MET A 38 5.92 0.80 -10.86
N PHE A 39 6.56 0.60 -12.01
CA PHE A 39 7.40 -0.56 -12.28
C PHE A 39 8.60 -0.63 -11.33
N PHE A 40 9.35 0.46 -11.20
CA PHE A 40 10.49 0.52 -10.29
C PHE A 40 10.06 0.37 -8.83
N ARG A 41 8.92 0.95 -8.42
CA ARG A 41 8.35 0.74 -7.08
C ARG A 41 8.08 -0.74 -6.80
N GLY A 42 7.49 -1.46 -7.76
CA GLY A 42 7.25 -2.91 -7.64
C GLY A 42 8.56 -3.69 -7.56
N LEU A 43 9.51 -3.38 -8.45
CA LEU A 43 10.81 -4.08 -8.53
C LEU A 43 11.65 -3.88 -7.26
N PHE A 44 11.83 -2.64 -6.80
CA PHE A 44 12.55 -2.35 -5.56
C PHE A 44 11.76 -2.80 -4.32
N GLY A 45 10.44 -2.89 -4.38
CA GLY A 45 9.61 -3.45 -3.31
C GLY A 45 9.83 -4.94 -3.07
N ILE A 46 10.26 -5.70 -4.08
CA ILE A 46 10.55 -7.14 -3.95
C ILE A 46 11.84 -7.39 -3.15
N LEU A 47 12.82 -6.48 -3.24
CA LEU A 47 14.11 -6.57 -2.53
C LEU A 47 13.97 -6.77 -1.00
N PRO A 48 13.25 -5.89 -0.25
CA PRO A 48 13.05 -6.08 1.18
C PRO A 48 12.17 -7.30 1.49
N ILE A 49 11.23 -7.66 0.61
CA ILE A 49 10.40 -8.86 0.78
C ILE A 49 11.26 -10.12 0.77
N ILE A 50 12.21 -10.24 -0.17
CA ILE A 50 13.12 -11.39 -0.24
C ILE A 50 13.96 -11.52 1.04
N PHE A 51 14.40 -10.38 1.62
CA PHE A 51 15.19 -10.39 2.85
C PHE A 51 14.35 -10.72 4.09
N LEU A 52 13.07 -10.34 4.10
CA LEU A 52 12.15 -10.58 5.21
C LEU A 52 11.62 -12.02 5.24
N VAL A 53 11.57 -12.70 4.09
CA VAL A 53 11.10 -14.10 4.01
C VAL A 53 12.12 -15.03 4.68
N PRO A 54 11.72 -15.82 5.69
CA PRO A 54 12.61 -16.76 6.36
C PRO A 54 13.18 -17.80 5.38
N LYS A 55 14.52 -18.00 5.41
CA LYS A 55 15.23 -18.97 4.55
C LYS A 55 14.66 -20.38 4.58
N THR A 56 14.00 -20.75 5.68
CA THR A 56 13.40 -22.06 5.92
C THR A 56 12.03 -22.28 5.26
N ARG A 57 11.33 -21.23 4.78
CA ARG A 57 9.98 -21.35 4.18
C ARG A 57 9.86 -20.89 2.72
N PHE A 58 10.97 -20.64 2.01
CA PHE A 58 10.92 -20.15 0.62
C PHE A 58 10.07 -21.01 -0.34
N ARG A 59 9.96 -22.33 -0.12
CA ARG A 59 9.19 -23.24 -0.99
C ARG A 59 7.69 -23.28 -0.70
N ASP A 60 7.28 -23.11 0.56
CA ASP A 60 5.87 -23.21 0.95
C ASP A 60 5.17 -21.84 1.04
N PHE A 61 5.93 -20.75 1.16
CA PHE A 61 5.38 -19.40 1.31
C PHE A 61 4.53 -18.95 0.10
N TYR A 62 4.88 -19.41 -1.10
CA TYR A 62 4.18 -19.05 -2.34
C TYR A 62 2.97 -19.95 -2.63
N LYS A 63 2.76 -21.05 -1.89
CA LYS A 63 1.57 -21.90 -2.02
C LYS A 63 0.38 -21.22 -1.35
N THR A 64 -0.37 -20.45 -2.12
CA THR A 64 -1.65 -19.90 -1.69
C THR A 64 -2.77 -20.91 -1.89
N ASN A 65 -3.52 -21.22 -0.83
CA ASN A 65 -4.66 -22.14 -0.85
C ASN A 65 -5.92 -21.53 -1.52
N ARG A 66 -5.90 -20.23 -1.84
CA ARG A 66 -7.01 -19.46 -2.43
C ARG A 66 -6.53 -18.51 -3.55
N PRO A 67 -6.10 -19.04 -4.71
CA PRO A 67 -5.49 -18.23 -5.77
C PRO A 67 -6.44 -17.15 -6.31
N GLY A 68 -7.75 -17.41 -6.38
CA GLY A 68 -8.74 -16.44 -6.85
C GLY A 68 -8.83 -15.17 -5.99
N LEU A 69 -8.88 -15.32 -4.66
CA LEU A 69 -8.88 -14.19 -3.73
C LEU A 69 -7.56 -13.40 -3.79
N HIS A 70 -6.45 -14.10 -4.03
CA HIS A 70 -5.16 -13.45 -4.18
C HIS A 70 -5.07 -12.64 -5.47
N LEU A 71 -5.64 -13.14 -6.57
CA LEU A 71 -5.75 -12.38 -7.82
C LEU A 71 -6.61 -11.12 -7.65
N ILE A 72 -7.79 -11.24 -7.03
CA ILE A 72 -8.66 -10.09 -6.76
C ILE A 72 -7.92 -9.03 -5.94
N ARG A 73 -7.18 -9.45 -4.89
CA ARG A 73 -6.37 -8.55 -4.06
C ARG A 73 -5.24 -7.87 -4.84
N CYS A 74 -4.54 -8.60 -5.70
CA CYS A 74 -3.50 -8.02 -6.55
C CYS A 74 -4.07 -7.03 -7.56
N CYS A 75 -5.19 -7.37 -8.22
CA CYS A 75 -5.86 -6.49 -9.19
C CYS A 75 -6.40 -5.23 -8.52
N SER A 76 -7.12 -5.36 -7.39
CA SER A 76 -7.65 -4.20 -6.67
C SER A 76 -6.54 -3.29 -6.15
N GLY A 77 -5.44 -3.87 -5.64
CA GLY A 77 -4.25 -3.12 -5.23
C GLY A 77 -3.58 -2.38 -6.39
N LEU A 78 -3.47 -3.00 -7.57
CA LEU A 78 -2.90 -2.36 -8.75
C LEU A 78 -3.77 -1.19 -9.24
N ILE A 79 -5.09 -1.38 -9.28
CA ILE A 79 -6.05 -0.33 -9.66
C ILE A 79 -5.98 0.83 -8.67
N ALA A 80 -5.95 0.54 -7.37
CA ALA A 80 -5.83 1.56 -6.32
C ALA A 80 -4.51 2.34 -6.45
N LEU A 81 -3.40 1.66 -6.74
CA LEU A 81 -2.10 2.29 -6.97
C LEU A 81 -2.11 3.19 -8.21
N ALA A 82 -2.71 2.72 -9.32
CA ALA A 82 -2.83 3.53 -10.53
C ALA A 82 -3.69 4.80 -10.27
N ALA A 83 -4.79 4.64 -9.54
CA ALA A 83 -5.70 5.73 -9.19
C ALA A 83 -5.02 6.77 -8.28
N ILE A 84 -4.29 6.34 -7.23
CA ILE A 84 -3.62 7.27 -6.33
C ILE A 84 -2.51 8.04 -7.05
N PHE A 85 -1.75 7.39 -7.94
CA PHE A 85 -0.72 8.06 -8.73
C PHE A 85 -1.31 9.08 -9.71
N LEU A 86 -2.41 8.73 -10.37
CA LEU A 86 -3.13 9.65 -11.24
C LEU A 86 -3.68 10.85 -10.47
N ALA A 87 -4.25 10.61 -9.28
CA ALA A 87 -4.75 11.67 -8.40
C ALA A 87 -3.61 12.58 -7.92
N LEU A 88 -2.50 12.00 -7.46
CA LEU A 88 -1.32 12.75 -7.03
C LEU A 88 -0.72 13.58 -8.15
N ARG A 89 -0.77 13.12 -9.41
CA ARG A 89 -0.26 13.92 -10.54
C ARG A 89 -1.15 15.12 -10.83
N ASN A 90 -2.46 14.92 -10.90
CA ASN A 90 -3.41 15.92 -11.38
C ASN A 90 -3.96 16.86 -10.29
N LEU A 91 -3.93 16.44 -9.02
CA LEU A 91 -4.46 17.23 -7.91
C LEU A 91 -3.35 17.69 -6.95
N PRO A 92 -3.61 18.75 -6.16
CA PRO A 92 -2.77 19.11 -5.03
C PRO A 92 -2.70 18.00 -3.99
N LEU A 93 -1.54 17.82 -3.35
CA LEU A 93 -1.30 16.78 -2.35
C LEU A 93 -2.36 16.79 -1.23
N ALA A 94 -2.71 18.00 -0.74
CA ALA A 94 -3.70 18.20 0.31
C ALA A 94 -5.12 17.74 -0.07
N THR A 95 -5.51 17.87 -1.33
CA THR A 95 -6.82 17.42 -1.81
C THR A 95 -6.88 15.90 -1.87
N VAL A 96 -5.81 15.26 -2.35
CA VAL A 96 -5.71 13.78 -2.41
C VAL A 96 -5.75 13.16 -1.01
N THR A 97 -5.02 13.74 -0.05
CA THR A 97 -5.04 13.24 1.34
C THR A 97 -6.40 13.45 2.00
N SER A 98 -7.05 14.58 1.74
CA SER A 98 -8.39 14.87 2.25
C SER A 98 -9.46 13.89 1.72
N ILE A 99 -9.41 13.54 0.42
CA ILE A 99 -10.28 12.51 -0.16
C ILE A 99 -10.01 11.14 0.49
N SER A 100 -8.75 10.83 0.79
CA SER A 100 -8.38 9.57 1.43
C SER A 100 -8.98 9.42 2.85
N PHE A 101 -9.31 10.52 3.54
CA PHE A 101 -10.04 10.46 4.81
C PHE A 101 -11.47 9.93 4.69
N ALA A 102 -12.04 9.87 3.47
CA ALA A 102 -13.32 9.21 3.23
C ALA A 102 -13.19 7.68 3.12
N ALA A 103 -11.97 7.12 3.02
CA ALA A 103 -11.75 5.68 2.89
C ALA A 103 -12.47 4.84 3.98
N PRO A 104 -12.46 5.23 5.28
CA PRO A 104 -13.18 4.51 6.32
C PRO A 104 -14.68 4.32 6.01
N ILE A 105 -15.33 5.33 5.44
CA ILE A 105 -16.76 5.30 5.10
C ILE A 105 -17.02 4.26 4.00
N PHE A 106 -16.19 4.22 2.97
CA PHE A 106 -16.32 3.21 1.92
C PHE A 106 -15.98 1.81 2.44
N THR A 107 -14.99 1.69 3.33
CA THR A 107 -14.62 0.38 3.90
C THR A 107 -15.72 -0.19 4.79
N THR A 108 -16.41 0.63 5.60
CA THR A 108 -17.52 0.17 6.44
C THR A 108 -18.71 -0.25 5.58
N LEU A 109 -19.07 0.55 4.57
CA LEU A 109 -20.14 0.18 3.63
C LEU A 109 -19.83 -1.12 2.90
N LEU A 110 -18.62 -1.28 2.37
CA LEU A 110 -18.20 -2.49 1.66
C LEU A 110 -18.07 -3.71 2.59
N SER A 111 -17.73 -3.51 3.87
CA SER A 111 -17.67 -4.59 4.88
C SER A 111 -19.02 -5.28 5.02
N ILE A 112 -20.10 -4.50 5.10
CA ILE A 112 -21.47 -5.04 5.21
C ILE A 112 -21.80 -5.94 4.01
N PHE A 113 -21.42 -5.55 2.80
CA PHE A 113 -21.71 -6.34 1.60
C PHE A 113 -20.78 -7.54 1.39
N LEU A 114 -19.48 -7.39 1.68
CA LEU A 114 -18.46 -8.41 1.36
C LEU A 114 -18.17 -9.37 2.52
N LEU A 115 -18.16 -8.86 3.75
CA LEU A 115 -17.90 -9.64 4.97
C LEU A 115 -19.19 -9.95 5.74
N SER A 116 -20.29 -9.23 5.48
CA SER A 116 -21.52 -9.30 6.30
C SER A 116 -21.28 -8.95 7.77
N GLU A 117 -20.33 -8.04 8.02
CA GLU A 117 -19.96 -7.46 9.32
C GLU A 117 -19.96 -5.93 9.26
#